data_AF-A0A6J7VGI5-F1
#
_entry.id   AF-A0A6J7VGI5-F1
#
_cell.length_a   1.000
_cell.length_b   1.000
_cell.length_c   1.000
_cell.angle_alpha   90.00
_cell.angle_beta   90.00
_cell.angle_gamma   90.00
#
_symmetry.space_group_name_H-M   'P 1'
#
loop_
_entity.id
_entity.type
_entity.pdbx_description
1 polymer ?
#
loop_
_entity_poly.entity_id
_entity_poly.type
_entity_poly.pdbx_seq_one_letter_code
_entity_poly.pdbx_strand_id
1 'polypeptide(L)'
;MQALVNGEWLDVETIEIGWKKTCERPQLPNNKYYAYAKAKLQDNLTYRWKFFGPVNILGHDDQGNGVSTPMTFHLQTPPTVIAPIPAVSPYPAQREVPGETFTVSAPKAYPKPVGALNVAEMQPIQSFEIPVSIQAPPSGTNVKLWIYNPDNQKISLGSSSVYFKPANGEWKMYATNSDGSFYANFPANRYEINVSPPNNSKYKNTWYMGDISDSGIFSIRGKKENSSGYFTLTVDRQPLPNPKIDDLRQKLTTLANTPVSSFKPSSTCQLLDQVRPNRNVYDQIAAGFPKSLSTLPSFGHLRALIIPVDFTDFAGIDDPLPYFTPVAEGVSVFYNTQSYGQLAFDFDVIPQWVHLPFASRDFYGNHITYLKNLIKLTDGPIDYSSYDAVYYLIPKEVPSEIMPAGPAISSLDFSNNVIMIGALGGKDMYDLEGGIVGARWKWMAHETGHGFGFFDEDLNHASQSLGFWGIMAMSWSNNAIELGAWDRYIQGWLAQSQVNCISLSDLNSEGLISKISPVVRQDKDVKSIMVPLSASKILVIESRKNEGLDIIPADHEGVLIYTVDMTKGQLGGGYETQRRIGTTNPTFEDAALHAGDSITVEGVKIEVLALDISGDTIKISKP
;
A
#
# COMPACT_ATOMS: atom_id res chain seq x y z
N MET A 1 27.43 -5.35 34.47
CA MET A 1 26.03 -4.91 34.41
C MET A 1 25.33 -5.85 33.43
N GLN A 2 24.05 -6.18 33.64
CA GLN A 2 23.30 -7.07 32.75
C GLN A 2 22.07 -6.33 32.20
N ALA A 3 21.73 -6.57 30.93
CA ALA A 3 20.56 -6.00 30.27
C ALA A 3 19.57 -7.11 29.92
N LEU A 4 18.30 -6.92 30.28
CA LEU A 4 17.21 -7.82 29.90
C LEU A 4 16.74 -7.46 28.48
N VAL A 5 17.05 -8.30 27.51
CA VAL A 5 16.65 -8.11 26.12
C VAL A 5 15.81 -9.31 25.72
N ASN A 6 14.55 -9.07 25.32
CA ASN A 6 13.60 -10.11 24.92
C ASN A 6 13.43 -11.25 25.94
N GLY A 7 13.52 -10.92 27.24
CA GLY A 7 13.36 -11.89 28.32
C GLY A 7 14.63 -12.64 28.73
N GLU A 8 15.78 -12.39 28.08
CA GLU A 8 17.07 -12.96 28.45
C GLU A 8 18.04 -11.90 29.01
N TRP A 9 18.75 -12.25 30.08
CA TRP A 9 19.75 -11.39 30.70
C TRP A 9 21.10 -11.55 30.01
N LEU A 10 21.60 -10.47 29.42
CA LEU A 10 22.87 -10.44 28.70
C LEU A 10 23.89 -9.58 29.44
N ASP A 11 25.13 -10.05 29.52
CA ASP A 11 26.24 -9.28 30.07
C ASP A 11 26.60 -8.10 29.16
N VAL A 12 26.68 -6.90 29.74
CA VAL A 12 27.08 -5.67 29.05
C VAL A 12 28.38 -5.11 29.62
N GLU A 13 29.23 -4.60 28.73
CA GLU A 13 30.46 -3.92 29.09
C GLU A 13 30.13 -2.47 29.50
N THR A 14 30.50 -2.08 30.71
CA THR A 14 30.14 -0.75 31.22
C THR A 14 31.13 0.30 30.72
N ILE A 15 30.65 1.30 29.97
CA ILE A 15 31.46 2.39 29.42
C ILE A 15 31.57 3.56 30.42
N GLU A 16 30.46 3.98 31.03
CA GLU A 16 30.42 5.11 31.97
C GLU A 16 29.22 4.97 32.92
N ILE A 17 29.38 5.19 34.21
CA ILE A 17 28.28 5.27 35.19
C ILE A 17 28.43 6.55 36.02
N GLY A 18 27.31 7.20 36.36
CA GLY A 18 27.34 8.43 37.16
C GLY A 18 25.97 8.89 37.64
N TRP A 19 25.93 10.00 38.38
CA TRP A 19 24.71 10.55 38.98
C TRP A 19 24.58 12.05 38.69
N LYS A 20 23.35 12.55 38.48
CA LYS A 20 23.06 13.98 38.29
C LYS A 20 21.91 14.46 39.19
N LYS A 21 21.96 15.74 39.60
CA LYS A 21 21.15 16.31 40.69
C LYS A 21 19.88 17.10 40.25
N THR A 22 19.67 17.43 38.96
CA THR A 22 18.57 18.35 38.55
C THR A 22 18.07 18.16 37.11
N CYS A 23 16.80 17.74 36.93
CA CYS A 23 16.22 17.37 35.63
C CYS A 23 15.40 18.54 35.08
N GLU A 24 15.74 19.04 33.90
CA GLU A 24 15.03 20.15 33.22
C GLU A 24 13.76 19.67 32.46
N ARG A 25 12.99 18.75 33.04
CA ARG A 25 11.69 18.34 32.47
C ARG A 25 10.57 18.53 33.49
N PRO A 26 9.55 19.39 33.24
CA PRO A 26 8.51 19.74 34.21
C PRO A 26 7.55 18.60 34.57
N GLN A 27 7.57 17.49 33.82
CA GLN A 27 6.57 16.42 33.84
C GLN A 27 6.85 15.31 34.86
N LEU A 28 7.94 15.38 35.64
CA LEU A 28 8.34 14.31 36.58
C LEU A 28 8.43 14.83 38.03
N PRO A 29 8.04 14.02 39.04
CA PRO A 29 8.07 14.45 40.44
C PRO A 29 9.49 14.80 40.90
N ASN A 30 9.62 15.85 41.72
CA ASN A 30 10.86 16.48 42.23
C ASN A 30 11.74 15.58 43.14
N ASN A 31 12.13 14.38 42.69
CA ASN A 31 13.11 13.55 43.39
C ASN A 31 14.53 13.87 42.89
N LYS A 32 15.40 14.22 43.84
CA LYS A 32 16.60 15.06 43.65
C LYS A 32 17.85 14.39 43.07
N TYR A 33 17.82 13.13 42.63
CA TYR A 33 18.99 12.47 42.03
C TYR A 33 18.56 11.37 41.05
N TYR A 34 19.29 11.19 39.96
CA TYR A 34 19.13 10.04 39.06
C TYR A 34 20.47 9.53 38.56
N ALA A 35 20.57 8.21 38.48
CA ALA A 35 21.71 7.48 37.93
C ALA A 35 21.63 7.43 36.42
N TYR A 36 22.78 7.42 35.77
CA TYR A 36 22.91 7.04 34.39
C TYR A 36 24.01 6.00 34.23
N ALA A 37 23.83 5.13 33.25
CA ALA A 37 24.83 4.18 32.83
C ALA A 37 24.87 4.15 31.30
N LYS A 38 26.09 4.13 30.76
CA LYS A 38 26.40 3.93 29.35
C LYS A 38 27.13 2.60 29.28
N ALA A 39 26.61 1.68 28.48
CA ALA A 39 27.17 0.34 28.36
C ALA A 39 27.15 -0.09 26.89
N LYS A 40 28.11 -0.95 26.52
CA LYS A 40 28.28 -1.52 25.19
C LYS A 40 27.75 -2.96 25.20
N LEU A 41 26.94 -3.28 24.19
CA LEU A 41 26.53 -4.65 23.89
C LEU A 41 27.06 -4.96 22.49
N GLN A 42 28.29 -5.47 22.43
CA GLN A 42 29.07 -5.86 21.23
C GLN A 42 29.46 -4.74 20.24
N ASP A 43 30.43 -5.07 19.38
CA ASP A 43 31.25 -4.17 18.56
C ASP A 43 30.51 -3.50 17.40
N ASN A 44 29.67 -2.52 17.73
CA ASN A 44 29.49 -1.23 17.02
C ASN A 44 28.20 -0.47 17.41
N LEU A 45 27.47 -0.89 18.44
CA LEU A 45 26.29 -0.17 18.94
C LEU A 45 26.48 0.28 20.39
N THR A 46 26.41 1.60 20.60
CA THR A 46 26.47 2.21 21.92
C THR A 46 25.07 2.62 22.34
N TYR A 47 24.52 1.97 23.37
CA TYR A 47 23.21 2.32 23.92
C TYR A 47 23.38 3.25 25.13
N ARG A 48 22.55 4.28 25.25
CA ARG A 48 22.54 5.20 26.39
C ARG A 48 21.19 5.11 27.09
N TRP A 49 21.18 4.62 28.32
CA TRP A 49 19.96 4.49 29.12
C TRP A 49 19.96 5.56 30.22
N LYS A 50 18.82 6.24 30.41
CA LYS A 50 18.55 7.07 31.58
C LYS A 50 17.47 6.36 32.40
N PHE A 51 17.81 5.97 33.62
CA PHE A 51 16.84 5.35 34.51
C PHE A 51 16.03 6.46 35.19
N PHE A 52 14.71 6.43 35.04
CA PHE A 52 13.79 7.33 35.75
C PHE A 52 12.98 6.49 36.72
N GLY A 53 13.42 6.44 37.97
CA GLY A 53 12.71 5.73 39.04
C GLY A 53 13.24 6.14 40.42
N PRO A 54 12.43 6.00 41.48
CA PRO A 54 12.86 6.31 42.84
C PRO A 54 13.87 5.25 43.31
N VAL A 55 15.10 5.65 43.56
CA VAL A 55 16.13 4.81 44.19
C VAL A 55 16.31 5.29 45.62
N ASN A 56 15.95 4.45 46.61
CA ASN A 56 16.13 4.77 48.02
C ASN A 56 17.54 4.30 48.44
N ILE A 57 18.44 5.25 48.68
CA ILE A 57 19.82 4.95 49.10
C ILE A 57 19.96 5.40 50.57
N LEU A 58 20.30 4.46 51.47
CA LEU A 58 20.68 4.77 52.85
C LEU A 58 22.21 4.85 52.93
N GLY A 59 22.73 6.02 53.29
CA GLY A 59 24.16 6.29 53.46
C GLY A 59 24.88 6.56 52.14
N HIS A 60 25.35 7.79 51.96
CA HIS A 60 26.12 8.23 50.80
C HIS A 60 27.40 8.89 51.31
N ASP A 61 28.56 8.47 50.83
CA ASP A 61 29.73 9.36 50.77
C ASP A 61 29.79 9.96 49.36
N ASP A 62 30.23 11.21 49.22
CA ASP A 62 30.20 11.97 47.96
C ASP A 62 31.16 11.41 46.87
N GLN A 63 31.60 10.16 47.02
CA GLN A 63 32.49 9.43 46.13
C GLN A 63 31.79 8.24 45.42
N GLY A 64 30.49 8.04 45.67
CA GLY A 64 29.65 7.16 44.85
C GLY A 64 29.61 5.69 45.27
N ASN A 65 30.02 5.37 46.49
CA ASN A 65 29.87 4.03 47.04
C ASN A 65 28.57 3.93 47.85
N GLY A 66 27.62 3.12 47.38
CA GLY A 66 26.37 2.82 48.10
C GLY A 66 25.88 1.42 47.74
N VAL A 67 25.36 0.69 48.73
CA VAL A 67 24.87 -0.68 48.55
C VAL A 67 23.34 -0.65 48.44
N SER A 68 22.79 -1.22 47.36
CA SER A 68 21.34 -1.46 47.26
C SER A 68 20.99 -2.86 47.78
N THR A 69 20.03 -2.98 48.68
CA THR A 69 19.47 -4.28 49.08
C THR A 69 18.61 -4.85 47.95
N PRO A 70 18.74 -6.14 47.59
CA PRO A 70 17.85 -6.77 46.61
C PRO A 70 16.43 -6.86 47.18
N MET A 71 15.43 -6.46 46.39
CA MET A 71 14.02 -6.67 46.72
C MET A 71 13.51 -7.85 45.90
N THR A 72 13.23 -8.98 46.56
CA THR A 72 12.63 -10.16 45.94
C THR A 72 11.11 -10.00 45.93
N PHE A 73 10.47 -10.00 44.76
CA PHE A 73 9.01 -10.08 44.66
C PHE A 73 8.57 -11.54 44.78
N HIS A 74 7.79 -11.87 45.82
CA HIS A 74 7.11 -13.16 45.95
C HIS A 74 5.74 -13.11 45.26
N LEU A 75 5.56 -13.89 44.19
CA LEU A 75 4.25 -14.23 43.64
C LEU A 75 3.59 -15.28 44.55
N GLN A 76 2.63 -14.88 45.37
CA GLN A 76 1.75 -15.79 46.11
C GLN A 76 0.48 -16.06 45.29
N THR A 77 0.46 -17.15 44.51
CA THR A 77 -0.68 -18.08 44.31
C THR A 77 -0.24 -19.24 43.42
N PRO A 78 -0.64 -20.51 43.68
CA PRO A 78 -0.27 -21.66 42.84
C PRO A 78 -0.99 -21.64 41.49
N PRO A 79 -0.45 -22.32 40.47
CA PRO A 79 -1.00 -22.30 39.12
C PRO A 79 -2.32 -23.04 39.06
N THR A 80 -3.41 -22.32 38.82
CA THR A 80 -4.60 -22.92 38.23
C THR A 80 -4.19 -23.47 36.87
N VAL A 81 -4.49 -24.74 36.61
CA VAL A 81 -4.34 -25.35 35.28
C VAL A 81 -5.11 -24.48 34.29
N ILE A 82 -4.39 -23.68 33.51
CA ILE A 82 -4.95 -22.88 32.42
C ILE A 82 -5.28 -23.88 31.32
N ALA A 83 -6.58 -24.14 31.13
CA ALA A 83 -7.11 -24.75 29.92
C ALA A 83 -6.51 -24.02 28.70
N PRO A 84 -6.25 -24.73 27.57
CA PRO A 84 -5.51 -24.17 26.44
C PRO A 84 -6.00 -22.77 26.09
N ILE A 85 -5.09 -21.80 26.16
CA ILE A 85 -5.33 -20.41 25.77
C ILE A 85 -5.85 -20.46 24.32
N PRO A 86 -7.06 -19.95 24.03
CA PRO A 86 -7.51 -19.82 22.66
C PRO A 86 -6.50 -18.96 21.90
N ALA A 87 -6.12 -19.38 20.70
CA ALA A 87 -5.22 -18.63 19.82
C ALA A 87 -5.64 -17.15 19.79
N VAL A 88 -4.76 -16.25 20.24
CA VAL A 88 -4.95 -14.80 20.18
C VAL A 88 -5.13 -14.45 18.70
N SER A 89 -6.25 -13.83 18.35
CA SER A 89 -6.46 -13.36 16.97
C SER A 89 -5.35 -12.36 16.63
N PRO A 90 -4.65 -12.51 15.49
CA PRO A 90 -3.61 -11.56 15.08
C PRO A 90 -4.21 -10.20 14.68
N TYR A 91 -5.53 -10.12 14.55
CA TYR A 91 -6.28 -8.89 14.34
C TYR A 91 -6.60 -8.28 15.71
N PRO A 92 -6.10 -7.07 16.02
CA PRO A 92 -6.58 -6.36 17.21
C PRO A 92 -8.10 -6.20 17.09
N ALA A 93 -8.83 -6.49 18.17
CA ALA A 93 -10.21 -6.03 18.27
C ALA A 93 -10.22 -4.52 17.97
N GLN A 94 -11.22 -4.03 17.21
CA GLN A 94 -11.35 -2.59 16.98
C GLN A 94 -11.39 -1.90 18.35
N ARG A 95 -10.25 -1.33 18.73
CA ARG A 95 -10.07 -0.64 19.99
C ARG A 95 -10.56 0.76 19.71
N GLU A 96 -11.60 1.20 20.41
CA GLU A 96 -11.91 2.62 20.47
C GLU A 96 -10.66 3.34 20.97
N VAL A 97 -9.93 4.02 20.09
CA VAL A 97 -8.86 4.93 20.50
C VAL A 97 -9.57 6.18 20.99
N PRO A 98 -9.47 6.55 22.27
CA PRO A 98 -10.19 7.72 22.77
C PRO A 98 -9.58 8.99 22.16
N GLY A 99 -10.37 9.70 21.34
CA GLY A 99 -10.39 11.16 21.21
C GLY A 99 -9.15 11.91 20.70
N GLU A 100 -8.06 11.24 20.30
CA GLU A 100 -6.95 11.93 19.64
C GLU A 100 -7.32 12.26 18.19
N THR A 101 -7.58 13.55 17.96
CA THR A 101 -7.67 14.13 16.62
C THR A 101 -6.26 14.52 16.19
N PHE A 102 -5.76 13.89 15.15
CA PHE A 102 -4.46 14.20 14.58
C PHE A 102 -4.56 15.43 13.68
N THR A 103 -3.62 16.35 13.86
CA THR A 103 -3.50 17.54 13.03
C THR A 103 -2.80 17.21 11.73
N VAL A 104 -3.36 17.68 10.61
CA VAL A 104 -2.70 17.60 9.31
C VAL A 104 -1.52 18.57 9.27
N SER A 105 -0.34 18.03 8.99
CA SER A 105 0.86 18.84 8.74
C SER A 105 0.85 19.36 7.30
N ALA A 106 1.33 20.59 7.09
CA ALA A 106 1.58 21.08 5.73
C ALA A 106 2.65 20.21 5.04
N PRO A 107 2.49 19.89 3.74
CA PRO A 107 3.55 19.23 2.99
C PRO A 107 4.83 20.06 3.01
N LYS A 108 5.98 19.37 3.05
CA LYS A 108 7.29 20.04 3.12
C LYS A 108 8.28 19.40 2.16
N ALA A 109 9.40 20.08 1.96
CA ALA A 109 10.48 19.54 1.15
C ALA A 109 11.09 18.28 1.81
N TYR A 110 11.39 17.28 0.99
CA TYR A 110 12.19 16.13 1.39
C TYR A 110 13.51 16.59 2.02
N PRO A 111 13.86 16.16 3.24
CA PRO A 111 14.90 16.79 4.04
C PRO A 111 16.33 16.38 3.67
N LYS A 112 16.51 15.42 2.75
CA LYS A 112 17.82 14.88 2.34
C LYS A 112 18.07 15.19 0.86
N PRO A 113 19.33 15.35 0.43
CA PRO A 113 19.62 15.39 -1.00
C PRO A 113 19.32 14.04 -1.65
N VAL A 114 18.85 14.05 -2.90
CA VAL A 114 18.73 12.85 -3.72
C VAL A 114 20.13 12.44 -4.18
N GLY A 115 20.52 11.19 -3.90
CA GLY A 115 21.79 10.62 -4.33
C GLY A 115 21.85 10.33 -5.83
N ALA A 116 22.98 9.80 -6.31
CA ALA A 116 23.13 9.39 -7.70
C ALA A 116 22.29 8.13 -7.97
N LEU A 117 21.37 8.21 -8.93
CA LEU A 117 20.51 7.09 -9.32
C LEU A 117 21.30 5.82 -9.66
N ASN A 118 20.71 4.66 -9.42
CA ASN A 118 21.31 3.34 -9.71
C ASN A 118 21.30 3.03 -11.22
N VAL A 119 21.91 3.90 -12.03
CA VAL A 119 21.89 3.88 -13.50
C VAL A 119 22.86 2.88 -14.13
N ALA A 120 23.66 2.19 -13.32
CA ALA A 120 24.62 1.18 -13.79
C ALA A 120 23.95 0.04 -14.60
N GLU A 121 22.62 -0.11 -14.48
CA GLU A 121 21.83 -1.06 -15.25
C GLU A 121 21.26 -0.52 -16.58
N MET A 122 21.42 0.77 -16.94
CA MET A 122 20.61 1.39 -18.02
C MET A 122 21.33 2.20 -19.12
N GLN A 123 22.63 2.50 -19.02
CA GLN A 123 23.40 2.88 -20.23
C GLN A 123 23.50 1.67 -21.16
N PRO A 124 23.46 1.81 -22.51
CA PRO A 124 23.62 0.67 -23.40
C PRO A 124 24.92 -0.06 -23.07
N ILE A 125 24.79 -1.23 -22.44
CA ILE A 125 25.95 -1.95 -21.97
C ILE A 125 26.62 -2.51 -23.22
N GLN A 126 27.80 -1.97 -23.52
CA GLN A 126 28.62 -2.47 -24.61
C GLN A 126 28.91 -3.94 -24.35
N SER A 127 28.49 -4.81 -25.27
CA SER A 127 28.88 -6.21 -25.21
C SER A 127 30.40 -6.29 -25.35
N PHE A 128 31.02 -7.03 -24.45
CA PHE A 128 32.46 -7.19 -24.44
C PHE A 128 32.90 -8.22 -25.47
N GLU A 129 34.18 -8.18 -25.82
CA GLU A 129 34.78 -9.16 -26.72
C GLU A 129 34.82 -10.53 -26.05
N ILE A 130 34.37 -11.55 -26.78
CA ILE A 130 34.24 -12.89 -26.23
C ILE A 130 35.65 -13.42 -25.93
N PRO A 131 35.98 -13.71 -24.66
CA PRO A 131 37.36 -13.93 -24.24
C PRO A 131 37.85 -15.36 -24.51
N VAL A 132 37.04 -16.17 -25.18
CA VAL A 132 37.27 -17.59 -25.45
C VAL A 132 36.93 -17.90 -26.91
N SER A 133 37.55 -18.94 -27.46
CA SER A 133 37.17 -19.45 -28.78
C SER A 133 35.80 -20.11 -28.68
N ILE A 134 34.89 -19.73 -29.58
CA ILE A 134 33.55 -20.29 -29.69
C ILE A 134 33.32 -20.87 -31.08
N GLN A 135 32.34 -21.74 -31.21
CA GLN A 135 31.87 -22.31 -32.46
C GLN A 135 31.46 -21.21 -33.44
N ALA A 136 31.80 -21.35 -34.72
CA ALA A 136 31.40 -20.38 -35.73
C ALA A 136 29.87 -20.37 -35.95
N PRO A 137 29.25 -19.19 -36.16
CA PRO A 137 27.83 -19.09 -36.44
C PRO A 137 27.50 -19.76 -37.79
N PRO A 138 26.39 -20.50 -37.89
CA PRO A 138 25.89 -21.00 -39.17
C PRO A 138 25.64 -19.87 -40.18
N SER A 139 25.74 -20.17 -41.48
CA SER A 139 25.41 -19.21 -42.54
C SER A 139 23.96 -18.73 -42.41
N GLY A 140 23.73 -17.44 -42.60
CA GLY A 140 22.39 -16.82 -42.49
C GLY A 140 21.93 -16.52 -41.05
N THR A 141 22.80 -16.65 -40.04
CA THR A 141 22.50 -16.27 -38.65
C THR A 141 22.25 -14.77 -38.53
N ASN A 142 21.12 -14.39 -37.94
CA ASN A 142 20.83 -13.00 -37.58
C ASN A 142 20.83 -12.73 -36.07
N VAL A 143 20.72 -13.76 -35.23
CA VAL A 143 20.84 -13.66 -33.78
C VAL A 143 22.15 -14.32 -33.33
N LYS A 144 23.04 -13.54 -32.72
CA LYS A 144 24.29 -14.02 -32.12
C LYS A 144 24.37 -13.61 -30.66
N LEU A 145 24.29 -14.59 -29.76
CA LEU A 145 24.42 -14.37 -28.32
C LEU A 145 25.61 -15.12 -27.75
N TRP A 146 26.19 -14.59 -26.69
CA TRP A 146 27.07 -15.34 -25.79
C TRP A 146 26.61 -15.20 -24.35
N ILE A 147 26.30 -16.34 -23.73
CA ILE A 147 25.76 -16.41 -22.37
C ILE A 147 26.90 -16.63 -21.38
N TYR A 148 27.25 -15.59 -20.64
CA TYR A 148 28.41 -15.58 -19.75
C TYR A 148 28.04 -15.76 -18.28
N ASN A 149 28.98 -16.25 -17.48
CA ASN A 149 28.81 -16.39 -16.04
C ASN A 149 28.90 -15.03 -15.32
N PRO A 150 27.90 -14.60 -14.55
CA PRO A 150 27.90 -13.29 -13.89
C PRO A 150 28.98 -13.14 -12.79
N ASP A 151 29.61 -14.24 -12.35
CA ASP A 151 30.72 -14.21 -11.40
C ASP A 151 32.08 -14.13 -12.06
N ASN A 152 32.16 -14.54 -13.32
CA ASN A 152 33.38 -14.52 -14.09
C ASN A 152 33.05 -14.39 -15.57
N GLN A 153 33.10 -13.16 -16.07
CA GLN A 153 32.84 -12.83 -17.48
C GLN A 153 33.79 -13.51 -18.47
N LYS A 154 34.86 -14.17 -18.00
CA LYS A 154 35.80 -14.91 -18.84
C LYS A 154 35.34 -16.32 -19.21
N ILE A 155 34.22 -16.79 -18.67
CA ILE A 155 33.70 -18.13 -18.92
C ILE A 155 32.21 -18.07 -19.28
N SER A 156 31.73 -19.09 -20.00
CA SER A 156 30.30 -19.26 -20.25
C SER A 156 29.55 -19.60 -18.95
N LEU A 157 28.24 -19.35 -18.94
CA LEU A 157 27.37 -19.73 -17.83
C LEU A 157 27.25 -21.26 -17.67
N GLY A 158 27.71 -22.04 -18.65
CA GLY A 158 27.51 -23.49 -18.75
C GLY A 158 26.29 -23.84 -19.63
N SER A 159 25.74 -25.04 -19.46
CA SER A 159 24.55 -25.51 -20.20
C SER A 159 23.28 -24.76 -19.80
N SER A 160 23.12 -23.54 -20.31
CA SER A 160 21.95 -22.69 -20.11
C SER A 160 20.89 -22.88 -21.20
N SER A 161 19.68 -22.41 -20.92
CA SER A 161 18.60 -22.30 -21.92
C SER A 161 18.26 -20.85 -22.16
N VAL A 162 18.05 -20.49 -23.42
CA VAL A 162 17.52 -19.19 -23.81
C VAL A 162 16.13 -19.41 -24.38
N TYR A 163 15.16 -18.66 -23.88
CA TYR A 163 13.79 -18.70 -24.36
C TYR A 163 13.50 -17.45 -25.17
N PHE A 164 12.75 -17.62 -26.25
CA PHE A 164 12.26 -16.52 -27.08
C PHE A 164 10.75 -16.62 -27.21
N LYS A 165 10.07 -15.47 -27.12
CA LYS A 165 8.64 -15.32 -27.43
C LYS A 165 8.44 -14.12 -28.35
N PRO A 166 7.89 -14.30 -29.57
CA PRO A 166 7.51 -13.18 -30.41
C PRO A 166 6.27 -12.48 -29.85
N ALA A 167 6.05 -11.20 -30.19
CA ALA A 167 5.00 -10.35 -29.59
C ALA A 167 3.60 -10.99 -29.52
N ASN A 168 3.22 -11.81 -30.50
CA ASN A 168 1.93 -12.51 -30.57
C ASN A 168 2.06 -14.04 -30.65
N GLY A 169 3.11 -14.62 -30.05
CA GLY A 169 3.31 -16.09 -30.09
C GLY A 169 3.66 -16.68 -28.73
N GLU A 170 4.08 -17.95 -28.77
CA GLU A 170 4.39 -18.75 -27.58
C GLU A 170 5.89 -18.77 -27.27
N TRP A 171 6.21 -19.04 -26.02
CA TRP A 171 7.58 -19.28 -25.56
C TRP A 171 8.17 -20.52 -26.19
N LYS A 172 9.37 -20.38 -26.77
CA LYS A 172 10.17 -21.50 -27.27
C LYS A 172 11.52 -21.53 -26.57
N MET A 173 11.88 -22.71 -26.09
CA MET A 173 13.17 -22.97 -25.43
C MET A 173 14.21 -23.38 -26.46
N TYR A 174 15.40 -22.84 -26.33
CA TYR A 174 16.57 -23.22 -27.10
C TYR A 174 17.75 -23.49 -26.18
N ALA A 175 18.46 -24.59 -26.42
CA ALA A 175 19.71 -24.87 -25.72
C ALA A 175 20.84 -24.01 -26.27
N THR A 176 21.70 -23.49 -25.40
CA THR A 176 22.97 -22.89 -25.83
C THR A 176 23.97 -23.98 -26.21
N ASN A 177 24.94 -23.62 -27.07
CA ASN A 177 26.11 -24.46 -27.29
C ASN A 177 26.90 -24.63 -25.98
N SER A 178 27.74 -25.67 -25.90
CA SER A 178 28.54 -25.97 -24.71
C SER A 178 29.54 -24.85 -24.35
N ASP A 179 29.92 -24.03 -25.34
CA ASP A 179 30.79 -22.86 -25.18
C ASP A 179 30.02 -21.58 -24.79
N GLY A 180 28.71 -21.66 -24.57
CA GLY A 180 27.82 -20.55 -24.21
C GLY A 180 27.32 -19.72 -25.38
N SER A 181 27.74 -20.02 -26.62
CA SER A 181 27.21 -19.33 -27.80
C SER A 181 25.79 -19.80 -28.12
N PHE A 182 25.00 -18.91 -28.72
CA PHE A 182 23.69 -19.25 -29.26
C PHE A 182 23.48 -18.53 -30.59
N TYR A 183 22.97 -19.29 -31.57
CA TYR A 183 22.75 -18.83 -32.93
C TYR A 183 21.33 -19.17 -33.36
N ALA A 184 20.65 -18.20 -33.95
CA ALA A 184 19.37 -18.42 -34.60
C ALA A 184 19.22 -17.55 -35.84
N ASN A 185 18.27 -17.96 -36.69
CA ASN A 185 17.76 -17.15 -37.78
C ASN A 185 16.25 -17.00 -37.57
N PHE A 186 15.82 -15.83 -37.08
CA PHE A 186 14.44 -15.54 -36.75
C PHE A 186 13.84 -14.47 -37.69
N PRO A 187 12.54 -14.52 -37.99
CA PRO A 187 11.89 -13.50 -38.82
C PRO A 187 11.85 -12.14 -38.11
N ALA A 188 11.57 -11.09 -38.89
CA ALA A 188 11.32 -9.76 -38.35
C ALA A 188 10.17 -9.78 -37.33
N ASN A 189 10.48 -9.41 -36.09
CA ASN A 189 9.52 -9.33 -34.99
C ASN A 189 10.18 -8.67 -33.77
N ARG A 190 9.35 -8.34 -32.78
CA ARG A 190 9.82 -8.09 -31.41
C ARG A 190 9.79 -9.39 -30.62
N TYR A 191 10.84 -9.61 -29.83
CA TYR A 191 11.03 -10.80 -29.02
C TYR A 191 11.24 -10.45 -27.55
N GLU A 192 10.47 -11.08 -26.68
CA GLU A 192 10.83 -11.24 -25.28
C GLU A 192 11.86 -12.39 -25.17
N ILE A 193 12.96 -12.14 -24.47
CA ILE A 193 14.07 -13.08 -24.32
C ILE A 193 14.25 -13.38 -22.83
N ASN A 194 14.31 -14.66 -22.47
CA ASN A 194 14.60 -15.09 -21.10
C ASN A 194 15.84 -15.97 -21.08
N VAL A 195 16.87 -15.60 -20.31
CA VAL A 195 18.03 -16.45 -20.07
C VAL A 195 17.82 -17.18 -18.76
N SER A 196 17.75 -18.51 -18.82
CA SER A 196 17.59 -19.38 -17.65
C SER A 196 18.92 -19.99 -17.25
N PRO A 197 19.32 -19.91 -15.97
CA PRO A 197 20.58 -20.48 -15.52
C PRO A 197 20.52 -22.01 -15.46
N PRO A 198 21.68 -22.68 -15.51
CA PRO A 198 21.78 -24.12 -15.21
C PRO A 198 21.55 -24.44 -13.72
N ASN A 199 21.69 -23.45 -12.83
CA ASN A 199 21.51 -23.60 -11.39
C ASN A 199 20.72 -22.43 -10.79
N ASN A 200 19.46 -22.70 -10.45
CA ASN A 200 18.53 -21.71 -9.91
C ASN A 200 18.79 -21.33 -8.44
N SER A 201 19.66 -22.06 -7.72
CA SER A 201 20.01 -21.75 -6.32
C SER A 201 20.96 -20.56 -6.18
N LYS A 202 21.78 -20.33 -7.20
CA LYS A 202 22.81 -19.27 -7.20
C LYS A 202 22.44 -18.10 -8.10
N TYR A 203 21.72 -18.38 -9.17
CA TYR A 203 21.32 -17.40 -10.17
C TYR A 203 19.81 -17.47 -10.41
N LYS A 204 19.22 -16.39 -10.91
CA LYS A 204 17.81 -16.34 -11.33
C LYS A 204 17.72 -15.90 -12.79
N ASN A 205 16.57 -16.18 -13.42
CA ASN A 205 16.36 -15.82 -14.82
C ASN A 205 16.46 -14.30 -15.01
N THR A 206 17.04 -13.89 -16.14
CA THR A 206 17.09 -12.48 -16.55
C THR A 206 16.38 -12.30 -17.89
N TRP A 207 15.69 -11.17 -18.00
CA TRP A 207 14.83 -10.84 -19.12
C TRP A 207 15.46 -9.75 -19.98
N TYR A 208 15.33 -9.90 -21.29
CA TYR A 208 15.78 -8.93 -22.29
C TYR A 208 14.70 -8.73 -23.34
N MET A 209 14.70 -7.56 -23.99
CA MET A 209 13.84 -7.28 -25.14
C MET A 209 14.73 -7.17 -26.37
N GLY A 210 14.42 -7.93 -27.41
CA GLY A 210 15.11 -7.84 -28.69
C GLY A 210 14.16 -7.52 -29.83
N ASP A 211 14.68 -6.87 -30.87
CA ASP A 211 13.95 -6.57 -32.09
C ASP A 211 14.77 -7.06 -33.29
N ILE A 212 14.10 -7.71 -34.24
CA ILE A 212 14.65 -8.06 -35.54
C ILE A 212 13.93 -7.22 -36.58
N SER A 213 14.68 -6.37 -37.29
CA SER A 213 14.13 -5.52 -38.36
C SER A 213 13.71 -6.34 -39.59
N ASP A 214 12.96 -5.72 -40.50
CA ASP A 214 12.62 -6.32 -41.81
C ASP A 214 13.86 -6.65 -42.66
N SER A 215 14.97 -5.95 -42.41
CA SER A 215 16.28 -6.22 -43.01
C SER A 215 17.06 -7.32 -42.27
N GLY A 216 16.47 -7.97 -41.27
CA GLY A 216 17.07 -9.05 -40.49
C GLY A 216 18.14 -8.61 -39.50
N ILE A 217 18.20 -7.33 -39.11
CA ILE A 217 19.17 -6.85 -38.12
C ILE A 217 18.61 -7.07 -36.72
N PHE A 218 19.35 -7.83 -35.89
CA PHE A 218 18.98 -8.07 -34.50
C PHE A 218 19.56 -7.00 -33.59
N SER A 219 18.75 -6.53 -32.66
CA SER A 219 19.13 -5.57 -31.62
C SER A 219 18.56 -6.00 -30.27
N ILE A 220 19.22 -5.61 -29.18
CA ILE A 220 18.72 -5.80 -27.82
C ILE A 220 18.65 -4.46 -27.12
N ARG A 221 17.49 -4.17 -26.54
CA ARG A 221 17.23 -2.94 -25.82
C ARG A 221 18.21 -2.79 -24.66
N GLY A 222 18.86 -1.63 -24.57
CA GLY A 222 19.87 -1.35 -23.53
C GLY A 222 21.21 -2.08 -23.70
N LYS A 223 21.51 -2.65 -24.88
CA LYS A 223 22.82 -3.25 -25.18
C LYS A 223 23.33 -2.85 -26.55
N LYS A 224 24.66 -2.84 -26.70
CA LYS A 224 25.33 -2.75 -28.00
C LYS A 224 26.04 -4.06 -28.31
N GLU A 225 26.07 -4.44 -29.58
CA GLU A 225 26.86 -5.58 -30.04
C GLU A 225 28.36 -5.29 -29.93
N ASN A 226 29.16 -6.35 -29.76
CA ASN A 226 30.62 -6.23 -29.81
C ASN A 226 31.12 -6.10 -31.27
N SER A 227 32.43 -5.99 -31.48
CA SER A 227 33.00 -5.80 -32.83
C SER A 227 32.71 -6.93 -33.82
N SER A 228 32.30 -8.10 -33.32
CA SER A 228 31.95 -9.28 -34.12
C SER A 228 30.44 -9.49 -34.28
N GLY A 229 29.63 -8.53 -33.81
CA GLY A 229 28.16 -8.55 -33.91
C GLY A 229 27.47 -9.46 -32.88
N TYR A 230 28.11 -9.73 -31.73
CA TYR A 230 27.50 -10.52 -30.65
C TYR A 230 26.91 -9.65 -29.56
N PHE A 231 25.80 -10.11 -28.99
CA PHE A 231 25.29 -9.63 -27.72
C PHE A 231 25.72 -10.54 -26.57
N THR A 232 26.30 -9.97 -25.52
CA THR A 232 26.66 -10.71 -24.30
C THR A 232 25.54 -10.59 -23.27
N LEU A 233 24.95 -11.73 -22.93
CA LEU A 233 23.85 -11.84 -21.96
C LEU A 233 24.28 -12.66 -20.75
N THR A 234 23.62 -12.43 -19.62
CA THR A 234 23.86 -13.19 -18.40
C THR A 234 22.57 -13.35 -17.61
N VAL A 235 22.71 -13.99 -16.45
CA VAL A 235 21.68 -14.19 -15.44
C VAL A 235 21.98 -13.34 -14.21
N ASP A 236 20.95 -12.97 -13.47
CA ASP A 236 21.10 -12.22 -12.23
C ASP A 236 21.58 -13.17 -11.14
N ARG A 237 22.43 -12.66 -10.24
CA ARG A 237 22.70 -13.36 -8.98
C ARG A 237 21.43 -13.40 -8.16
N GLN A 238 21.19 -14.52 -7.49
CA GLN A 238 20.28 -14.49 -6.35
C GLN A 238 20.86 -13.47 -5.35
N PRO A 239 20.05 -12.51 -4.85
CA PRO A 239 20.53 -11.61 -3.82
C PRO A 239 21.07 -12.44 -2.66
N LEU A 240 22.21 -12.04 -2.08
CA LEU A 240 22.71 -12.68 -0.88
C LEU A 240 21.60 -12.60 0.18
N PRO A 241 21.23 -13.71 0.83
CA PRO A 241 20.21 -13.68 1.87
C PRO A 241 20.63 -12.67 2.92
N ASN A 242 19.84 -11.60 3.06
CA ASN A 242 19.98 -10.67 4.15
C ASN A 242 19.11 -11.23 5.27
N PRO A 243 19.70 -11.82 6.33
CA PRO A 243 18.93 -12.56 7.33
C PRO A 243 17.85 -11.71 8.01
N LYS A 244 18.01 -10.37 8.04
CA LYS A 244 17.01 -9.44 8.58
C LYS A 244 15.84 -9.21 7.62
N ILE A 245 16.10 -9.07 6.32
CA ILE A 245 15.05 -8.93 5.30
C ILE A 245 14.31 -10.26 5.12
N ASP A 246 15.04 -11.38 5.19
CA ASP A 246 14.43 -12.71 5.13
C ASP A 246 13.59 -13.00 6.39
N ASP A 247 14.07 -12.65 7.58
CA ASP A 247 13.29 -12.73 8.83
C ASP A 247 12.06 -11.82 8.79
N LEU A 248 12.19 -10.57 8.31
CA LEU A 248 11.07 -9.66 8.15
C LEU A 248 10.05 -10.17 7.11
N ARG A 249 10.51 -10.65 5.96
CA ARG A 249 9.67 -11.28 4.93
C ARG A 249 8.95 -12.49 5.51
N GLN A 250 9.64 -13.34 6.26
CA GLN A 250 9.05 -14.52 6.89
C GLN A 250 7.99 -14.11 7.92
N LYS A 251 8.28 -13.15 8.80
CA LYS A 251 7.33 -12.62 9.80
C LYS A 251 6.11 -12.00 9.14
N LEU A 252 6.28 -11.14 8.13
CA LEU A 252 5.19 -10.52 7.39
C LEU A 252 4.38 -11.56 6.62
N THR A 253 5.03 -12.55 6.02
CA THR A 253 4.35 -13.65 5.32
C THR A 253 3.55 -14.50 6.31
N THR A 254 4.10 -14.83 7.48
CA THR A 254 3.38 -15.56 8.54
C THR A 254 2.20 -14.76 9.06
N LEU A 255 2.37 -13.44 9.29
CA LEU A 255 1.31 -12.56 9.76
C LEU A 255 0.19 -12.43 8.71
N ALA A 256 0.56 -12.22 7.44
CA ALA A 256 -0.39 -12.07 6.35
C ALA A 256 -1.08 -13.38 5.96
N ASN A 257 -0.44 -14.55 6.14
CA ASN A 257 -1.03 -15.87 5.88
C ASN A 257 -2.00 -16.34 6.97
N THR A 258 -2.72 -15.39 7.57
CA THR A 258 -3.74 -15.71 8.56
C THR A 258 -5.07 -15.97 7.84
N PRO A 259 -5.72 -17.14 8.05
CA PRO A 259 -7.05 -17.40 7.52
C PRO A 259 -8.06 -16.36 8.01
N VAL A 260 -8.91 -15.86 7.12
CA VAL A 260 -9.97 -14.89 7.48
C VAL A 260 -10.90 -15.46 8.55
N SER A 261 -11.13 -16.77 8.55
CA SER A 261 -11.94 -17.50 9.54
C SER A 261 -11.41 -17.41 10.99
N SER A 262 -10.17 -16.96 11.18
CA SER A 262 -9.61 -16.70 12.51
C SER A 262 -10.05 -15.37 13.13
N PHE A 263 -10.56 -14.43 12.31
CA PHE A 263 -11.17 -13.21 12.81
C PHE A 263 -12.42 -13.54 13.63
N LYS A 264 -12.62 -12.79 14.72
CA LYS A 264 -13.77 -12.94 15.60
C LYS A 264 -14.62 -11.67 15.52
N PRO A 265 -15.68 -11.69 14.70
CA PRO A 265 -16.66 -10.61 14.66
C PRO A 265 -17.15 -10.27 16.06
N SER A 266 -17.09 -8.98 16.40
CA SER A 266 -17.71 -8.41 17.61
C SER A 266 -19.19 -8.07 17.40
N SER A 267 -19.63 -8.04 16.14
CA SER A 267 -21.00 -7.74 15.71
C SER A 267 -21.36 -8.63 14.52
N THR A 268 -22.66 -8.93 14.35
CA THR A 268 -23.18 -9.69 13.21
C THR A 268 -23.04 -8.94 11.88
N CYS A 269 -22.81 -7.63 11.91
CA CYS A 269 -22.55 -6.82 10.72
C CYS A 269 -21.08 -6.85 10.27
N GLN A 270 -20.17 -7.44 11.04
CA GLN A 270 -18.79 -7.65 10.60
C GLN A 270 -18.70 -8.94 9.77
N LEU A 271 -19.25 -8.89 8.55
CA LEU A 271 -19.21 -10.02 7.63
C LEU A 271 -17.77 -10.31 7.19
N LEU A 272 -17.45 -11.60 7.12
CA LEU A 272 -16.12 -12.06 6.73
C LEU A 272 -15.89 -11.86 5.24
N ASP A 273 -14.68 -11.42 4.86
CA ASP A 273 -14.26 -11.43 3.46
C ASP A 273 -14.23 -12.85 2.90
N GLN A 274 -14.87 -13.05 1.74
CA GLN A 274 -14.90 -14.34 1.05
C GLN A 274 -14.19 -14.29 -0.31
N VAL A 275 -13.77 -13.12 -0.76
CA VAL A 275 -12.95 -12.96 -1.97
C VAL A 275 -11.57 -13.60 -1.76
N ARG A 276 -10.96 -13.42 -0.59
CA ARG A 276 -9.64 -13.98 -0.27
C ARG A 276 -9.66 -14.62 1.12
N PRO A 277 -10.29 -15.81 1.25
CA PRO A 277 -10.46 -16.49 2.54
C PRO A 277 -9.12 -16.89 3.18
N ASN A 278 -8.08 -17.04 2.36
CA ASN A 278 -6.69 -17.21 2.79
C ASN A 278 -5.90 -16.00 2.30
N ARG A 279 -5.63 -15.06 3.21
CA ARG A 279 -4.81 -13.88 2.89
C ARG A 279 -3.37 -14.31 2.62
N ASN A 280 -2.68 -13.52 1.80
CA ASN A 280 -1.23 -13.55 1.71
C ASN A 280 -0.68 -12.12 1.71
N VAL A 281 0.64 -11.99 1.79
CA VAL A 281 1.29 -10.69 1.94
C VAL A 281 1.04 -9.73 0.76
N TYR A 282 0.74 -10.28 -0.42
CA TYR A 282 0.40 -9.52 -1.65
C TYR A 282 -1.10 -9.22 -1.78
N ASP A 283 -1.96 -9.82 -0.95
CA ASP A 283 -3.40 -9.58 -0.98
C ASP A 283 -3.77 -8.37 -0.12
N GLN A 284 -3.70 -7.16 -0.70
CA GLN A 284 -3.89 -5.92 0.08
C GLN A 284 -5.35 -5.48 0.19
N ILE A 285 -6.23 -5.94 -0.68
CA ILE A 285 -7.64 -5.47 -0.78
C ILE A 285 -8.64 -6.48 -0.16
N ALA A 286 -9.75 -5.99 0.40
CA ALA A 286 -10.74 -6.82 1.09
C ALA A 286 -12.18 -6.31 0.86
N ALA A 287 -13.14 -7.21 0.66
CA ALA A 287 -14.58 -6.87 0.62
C ALA A 287 -15.17 -6.66 2.02
N GLY A 288 -14.60 -7.37 3.00
CA GLY A 288 -15.13 -7.50 4.35
C GLY A 288 -14.04 -7.72 5.39
N PHE A 289 -14.46 -8.16 6.58
CA PHE A 289 -13.58 -8.29 7.73
C PHE A 289 -12.76 -9.58 7.69
N PRO A 290 -11.52 -9.55 8.21
CA PRO A 290 -10.76 -8.36 8.56
C PRO A 290 -10.11 -7.74 7.32
N LYS A 291 -9.77 -6.44 7.42
CA LYS A 291 -8.87 -5.81 6.46
C LYS A 291 -7.52 -6.55 6.43
N SER A 292 -6.82 -6.47 5.30
CA SER A 292 -5.52 -7.12 5.18
C SER A 292 -4.46 -6.44 6.04
N LEU A 293 -3.60 -7.23 6.70
CA LEU A 293 -2.50 -6.73 7.55
C LEU A 293 -1.34 -6.14 6.74
N SER A 294 -1.32 -6.32 5.42
CA SER A 294 -0.35 -5.70 4.51
C SER A 294 -0.79 -4.34 3.94
N THR A 295 -1.87 -3.76 4.46
CA THR A 295 -2.36 -2.41 4.10
C THR A 295 -1.76 -1.31 4.97
N LEU A 296 -1.97 -0.06 4.56
CA LEU A 296 -1.66 1.10 5.39
C LEU A 296 -2.37 1.01 6.76
N PRO A 297 -1.69 1.41 7.85
CA PRO A 297 -2.32 1.62 9.15
C PRO A 297 -3.53 2.55 9.05
N SER A 298 -4.65 2.19 9.68
CA SER A 298 -5.87 3.02 9.67
C SER A 298 -5.80 4.21 10.63
N PHE A 299 -4.81 4.25 11.53
CA PHE A 299 -4.77 5.22 12.63
C PHE A 299 -3.38 5.84 12.76
N GLY A 300 -3.32 7.07 13.26
CA GLY A 300 -2.08 7.78 13.57
C GLY A 300 -1.55 8.60 12.40
N HIS A 301 -0.22 8.74 12.35
CA HIS A 301 0.48 9.47 11.29
C HIS A 301 1.05 8.50 10.26
N LEU A 302 0.68 8.71 8.98
CA LEU A 302 1.31 8.05 7.85
C LEU A 302 2.29 9.00 7.18
N ARG A 303 3.52 8.54 6.98
CA ARG A 303 4.54 9.31 6.29
C ARG A 303 4.54 8.94 4.82
N ALA A 304 4.30 9.90 3.97
CA ALA A 304 4.24 9.70 2.52
C ALA A 304 5.29 10.55 1.81
N LEU A 305 5.86 10.02 0.73
CA LEU A 305 6.85 10.71 -0.09
C LEU A 305 6.36 10.85 -1.52
N ILE A 306 6.27 12.08 -2.02
CA ILE A 306 6.07 12.37 -3.44
C ILE A 306 7.43 12.51 -4.11
N ILE A 307 7.61 11.77 -5.20
CA ILE A 307 8.83 11.67 -6.00
C ILE A 307 8.49 12.10 -7.43
N PRO A 308 8.62 13.39 -7.74
CA PRO A 308 8.51 13.89 -9.10
C PRO A 308 9.64 13.30 -9.95
N VAL A 309 9.30 12.64 -11.06
CA VAL A 309 10.27 12.08 -12.00
C VAL A 309 10.07 12.69 -13.37
N ASP A 310 11.14 12.90 -14.13
CA ASP A 310 11.06 13.31 -15.53
C ASP A 310 12.00 12.48 -16.41
N PHE A 311 11.98 12.68 -17.71
CA PHE A 311 12.62 11.79 -18.70
C PHE A 311 13.53 12.58 -19.64
N THR A 312 14.35 11.86 -20.41
CA THR A 312 15.22 12.51 -21.42
C THR A 312 14.46 13.14 -22.58
N ASP A 313 13.24 12.68 -22.85
CA ASP A 313 12.35 13.17 -23.92
C ASP A 313 11.25 14.11 -23.40
N PHE A 314 10.94 14.08 -22.10
CA PHE A 314 9.99 14.97 -21.45
C PHE A 314 10.55 15.45 -20.11
N ALA A 315 11.14 16.65 -20.13
CA ALA A 315 11.62 17.32 -18.93
C ALA A 315 10.45 17.92 -18.14
N GLY A 316 10.55 17.89 -16.82
CA GLY A 316 9.62 18.55 -15.94
C GLY A 316 9.84 20.07 -15.96
N ILE A 317 8.76 20.83 -16.17
CA ILE A 317 8.82 22.28 -16.32
C ILE A 317 8.51 23.00 -15.01
N ASP A 318 7.50 22.54 -14.28
CA ASP A 318 7.03 23.19 -13.05
C ASP A 318 8.01 22.99 -11.88
N ASP A 319 8.02 23.91 -10.91
CA ASP A 319 8.73 23.71 -9.63
C ASP A 319 7.99 22.64 -8.80
N PRO A 320 8.58 21.45 -8.56
CA PRO A 320 7.80 20.32 -8.07
C PRO A 320 7.19 20.50 -6.69
N LEU A 321 7.89 21.18 -5.77
CA LEU A 321 7.39 21.37 -4.41
C LEU A 321 6.06 22.16 -4.41
N PRO A 322 5.99 23.41 -4.90
CA PRO A 322 4.73 24.15 -4.96
C PRO A 322 3.72 23.53 -5.93
N TYR A 323 4.17 22.81 -6.97
CA TYR A 323 3.26 22.19 -7.94
C TYR A 323 2.49 20.99 -7.36
N PHE A 324 3.15 20.15 -6.55
CA PHE A 324 2.53 18.96 -5.94
C PHE A 324 2.04 19.18 -4.50
N THR A 325 2.35 20.31 -3.86
CA THR A 325 1.82 20.66 -2.53
C THR A 325 0.28 20.62 -2.48
N PRO A 326 -0.47 21.24 -3.42
CA PRO A 326 -1.94 21.16 -3.40
C PRO A 326 -2.48 19.73 -3.57
N VAL A 327 -1.71 18.87 -4.24
CA VAL A 327 -2.06 17.45 -4.44
C VAL A 327 -1.92 16.70 -3.12
N ALA A 328 -0.81 16.88 -2.40
CA ALA A 328 -0.59 16.33 -1.07
C ALA A 328 -1.58 16.87 -0.02
N GLU A 329 -1.89 18.17 -0.04
CA GLU A 329 -2.86 18.79 0.86
C GLU A 329 -4.26 18.20 0.66
N GLY A 330 -4.71 18.05 -0.59
CA GLY A 330 -6.01 17.46 -0.89
C GLY A 330 -6.15 16.04 -0.35
N VAL A 331 -5.15 15.18 -0.55
CA VAL A 331 -5.14 13.81 0.00
C VAL A 331 -5.12 13.81 1.53
N SER A 332 -4.33 14.69 2.15
CA SER A 332 -4.24 14.79 3.60
C SER A 332 -5.55 15.22 4.24
N VAL A 333 -6.20 16.25 3.68
CA VAL A 333 -7.51 16.74 4.13
C VAL A 333 -8.58 15.67 3.94
N PHE A 334 -8.57 15.00 2.79
CA PHE A 334 -9.53 13.93 2.49
C PHE A 334 -9.49 12.85 3.56
N TYR A 335 -8.34 12.18 3.77
CA TYR A 335 -8.26 11.06 4.72
C TYR A 335 -8.40 11.47 6.18
N ASN A 336 -7.97 12.67 6.56
CA ASN A 336 -8.26 13.17 7.90
C ASN A 336 -9.77 13.36 8.13
N THR A 337 -10.47 13.87 7.12
CA THR A 337 -11.94 14.00 7.17
C THR A 337 -12.63 12.64 7.20
N GLN A 338 -12.25 11.71 6.31
CA GLN A 338 -12.85 10.38 6.20
C GLN A 338 -12.64 9.52 7.45
N SER A 339 -11.54 9.74 8.16
CA SER A 339 -11.20 9.02 9.40
C SER A 339 -11.75 9.68 10.67
N TYR A 340 -12.52 10.76 10.55
CA TYR A 340 -12.97 11.59 11.67
C TYR A 340 -11.79 12.10 12.54
N GLY A 341 -10.68 12.46 11.89
CA GLY A 341 -9.46 12.96 12.52
C GLY A 341 -8.54 11.87 13.10
N GLN A 342 -8.86 10.59 12.94
CA GLN A 342 -8.06 9.49 13.50
C GLN A 342 -6.82 9.12 12.67
N LEU A 343 -6.69 9.71 11.48
CA LEU A 343 -5.56 9.54 10.58
C LEU A 343 -5.07 10.89 10.06
N ALA A 344 -3.75 11.06 9.97
CA ALA A 344 -3.13 12.20 9.32
C ALA A 344 -2.00 11.73 8.40
N PHE A 345 -1.86 12.39 7.25
CA PHE A 345 -0.71 12.21 6.38
C PHE A 345 0.32 13.30 6.62
N ASP A 346 1.59 12.90 6.72
CA ASP A 346 2.75 13.79 6.71
C ASP A 346 3.48 13.59 5.39
N PHE A 347 3.23 14.50 4.44
CA PHE A 347 3.86 14.46 3.12
C PHE A 347 5.20 15.19 3.09
N ASP A 348 6.20 14.50 2.57
CA ASP A 348 7.40 15.12 2.03
C ASP A 348 7.32 15.09 0.49
N VAL A 349 7.78 16.16 -0.17
CA VAL A 349 7.87 16.26 -1.63
C VAL A 349 9.33 16.50 -2.00
N ILE A 350 9.88 15.70 -2.91
CA ILE A 350 11.21 15.98 -3.45
C ILE A 350 11.14 17.28 -4.26
N PRO A 351 11.93 18.32 -3.91
CA PRO A 351 11.77 19.66 -4.47
C PRO A 351 12.39 19.83 -5.85
N GLN A 352 12.67 18.74 -6.56
CA GLN A 352 13.32 18.70 -7.86
C GLN A 352 12.81 17.51 -8.67
N TRP A 353 12.82 17.64 -9.99
CA TRP A 353 12.55 16.51 -10.87
C TRP A 353 13.71 15.52 -10.77
N VAL A 354 13.41 14.28 -10.38
CA VAL A 354 14.37 13.18 -10.37
C VAL A 354 14.54 12.71 -11.81
N HIS A 355 15.63 13.18 -12.44
CA HIS A 355 15.86 12.96 -13.86
C HIS A 355 16.21 11.51 -14.19
N LEU A 356 15.30 10.85 -14.89
CA LEU A 356 15.48 9.49 -15.32
C LEU A 356 16.32 9.46 -16.62
N PRO A 357 17.37 8.64 -16.70
CA PRO A 357 18.36 8.69 -17.78
C PRO A 357 17.90 8.00 -19.08
N PHE A 358 16.60 7.96 -19.35
CA PHE A 358 15.99 7.26 -20.48
C PHE A 358 14.71 7.95 -20.93
N ALA A 359 14.26 7.60 -22.13
CA ALA A 359 13.01 8.10 -22.67
C ALA A 359 11.81 7.47 -21.95
N SER A 360 10.72 8.22 -21.85
CA SER A 360 9.46 7.80 -21.24
C SER A 360 8.93 6.46 -21.80
N ARG A 361 8.93 6.31 -23.14
CA ARG A 361 8.51 5.07 -23.84
C ARG A 361 9.41 3.88 -23.57
N ASP A 362 10.67 4.14 -23.27
CA ASP A 362 11.63 3.10 -22.97
C ASP A 362 11.36 2.51 -21.57
N PHE A 363 10.97 3.33 -20.62
CA PHE A 363 10.81 2.84 -19.27
C PHE A 363 9.43 2.23 -19.03
N TYR A 364 8.43 2.74 -19.74
CA TYR A 364 7.05 2.32 -19.59
C TYR A 364 6.75 0.92 -20.16
N GLY A 365 6.02 0.12 -19.39
CA GLY A 365 5.61 -1.24 -19.74
C GLY A 365 4.42 -1.65 -18.89
N ASN A 366 4.56 -2.72 -18.11
CA ASN A 366 3.59 -3.07 -17.07
C ASN A 366 3.78 -2.14 -15.85
N HIS A 367 2.71 -1.49 -15.36
CA HIS A 367 2.75 -0.52 -14.25
C HIS A 367 3.37 -1.06 -12.97
N ILE A 368 3.16 -2.33 -12.61
CA ILE A 368 3.74 -2.96 -11.42
C ILE A 368 5.24 -3.15 -11.60
N THR A 369 5.67 -3.68 -12.74
CA THR A 369 7.09 -3.83 -13.07
C THR A 369 7.77 -2.47 -13.13
N TYR A 370 7.08 -1.47 -13.66
CA TYR A 370 7.55 -0.11 -13.79
C TYR A 370 7.78 0.56 -12.43
N LEU A 371 6.82 0.45 -11.51
CA LEU A 371 7.02 0.89 -10.12
C LEU A 371 8.22 0.20 -9.48
N LYS A 372 8.32 -1.12 -9.58
CA LYS A 372 9.46 -1.87 -8.98
C LYS A 372 10.80 -1.39 -9.53
N ASN A 373 10.85 -1.10 -10.83
CA ASN A 373 12.05 -0.56 -11.45
C ASN A 373 12.35 0.87 -10.97
N LEU A 374 11.33 1.71 -10.79
CA LEU A 374 11.48 3.04 -10.18
C LEU A 374 12.06 2.93 -8.78
N ILE A 375 11.43 2.12 -7.91
CA ILE A 375 11.90 1.87 -6.54
C ILE A 375 13.34 1.39 -6.55
N LYS A 376 13.70 0.40 -7.38
CA LYS A 376 15.07 -0.10 -7.48
C LYS A 376 16.06 0.96 -7.96
N LEU A 377 15.67 1.80 -8.92
CA LEU A 377 16.51 2.85 -9.49
C LEU A 377 16.84 3.94 -8.45
N THR A 378 15.90 4.21 -7.56
CA THR A 378 15.99 5.30 -6.59
C THR A 378 16.23 4.84 -5.14
N ASP A 379 16.22 3.54 -4.85
CA ASP A 379 16.52 2.96 -3.53
C ASP A 379 18.02 3.07 -3.20
N GLY A 380 18.32 3.73 -2.08
CA GLY A 380 19.66 4.17 -1.70
C GLY A 380 19.87 5.67 -2.00
N PRO A 381 19.71 6.12 -3.26
CA PRO A 381 19.66 7.56 -3.59
C PRO A 381 18.58 8.32 -2.83
N ILE A 382 17.43 7.71 -2.62
CA ILE A 382 16.32 8.20 -1.79
C ILE A 382 16.18 7.21 -0.63
N ASP A 383 16.11 7.73 0.59
CA ASP A 383 15.89 6.91 1.79
C ASP A 383 14.40 6.74 2.05
N TYR A 384 13.91 5.52 1.84
CA TYR A 384 12.52 5.12 2.07
C TYR A 384 12.21 4.64 3.48
N SER A 385 13.22 4.43 4.33
CA SER A 385 13.07 3.72 5.61
C SER A 385 12.12 4.40 6.61
N SER A 386 11.77 5.67 6.37
CA SER A 386 10.85 6.45 7.21
C SER A 386 9.49 6.73 6.58
N TYR A 387 9.15 6.09 5.46
CA TYR A 387 7.89 6.32 4.75
C TYR A 387 7.07 5.05 4.64
N ASP A 388 5.77 5.19 4.83
CA ASP A 388 4.76 4.13 4.71
C ASP A 388 4.25 4.01 3.26
N ALA A 389 4.29 5.12 2.51
CA ALA A 389 3.85 5.20 1.12
C ALA A 389 4.76 6.10 0.25
N VAL A 390 4.90 5.76 -1.03
CA VAL A 390 5.67 6.54 -2.01
C VAL A 390 4.88 6.79 -3.30
N TYR A 391 4.92 7.99 -3.86
CA TYR A 391 4.14 8.38 -5.03
C TYR A 391 5.07 8.91 -6.12
N TYR A 392 5.21 8.18 -7.21
CA TYR A 392 5.97 8.64 -8.37
C TYR A 392 5.07 9.40 -9.32
N LEU A 393 5.33 10.69 -9.53
CA LEU A 393 4.49 11.55 -10.37
C LEU A 393 5.30 12.04 -11.58
N ILE A 394 4.74 11.85 -12.78
CA ILE A 394 5.37 12.24 -14.05
C ILE A 394 5.01 13.69 -14.44
N PRO A 395 5.73 14.32 -15.38
CA PRO A 395 5.39 15.65 -15.87
C PRO A 395 4.07 15.63 -16.67
N LYS A 396 3.30 16.72 -16.61
CA LYS A 396 2.03 16.86 -17.38
C LYS A 396 2.27 16.89 -18.89
N GLU A 397 3.50 17.18 -19.29
CA GLU A 397 3.97 17.25 -20.67
C GLU A 397 4.03 15.88 -21.34
N VAL A 398 4.06 14.79 -20.57
CA VAL A 398 4.06 13.42 -21.12
C VAL A 398 2.71 13.16 -21.81
N PRO A 399 2.69 12.87 -23.11
CA PRO A 399 1.45 12.59 -23.84
C PRO A 399 0.75 11.31 -23.35
N SER A 400 -0.57 11.28 -23.45
CA SER A 400 -1.38 10.11 -23.07
C SER A 400 -1.07 8.87 -23.92
N GLU A 401 -0.55 9.02 -25.14
CA GLU A 401 -0.14 7.89 -25.97
C GLU A 401 1.16 7.21 -25.47
N ILE A 402 1.83 7.79 -24.48
CA ILE A 402 3.03 7.25 -23.86
C ILE A 402 2.74 6.68 -22.49
N MET A 403 2.06 7.44 -21.63
CA MET A 403 1.68 7.02 -20.28
C MET A 403 0.23 7.43 -20.02
N PRO A 404 -0.75 6.70 -20.60
CA PRO A 404 -2.16 7.09 -20.53
C PRO A 404 -2.70 7.06 -19.11
N ALA A 405 -2.48 5.95 -18.42
CA ALA A 405 -2.99 5.70 -17.08
C ALA A 405 -1.86 5.40 -16.10
N GLY A 406 -2.07 5.76 -14.84
CA GLY A 406 -1.27 5.27 -13.73
C GLY A 406 -2.17 4.61 -12.71
N PRO A 407 -2.16 3.29 -12.54
CA PRO A 407 -2.87 2.66 -11.44
C PRO A 407 -2.03 2.71 -10.16
N ALA A 408 -2.68 2.85 -9.01
CA ALA A 408 -2.13 2.51 -7.71
C ALA A 408 -2.22 1.03 -7.42
N ILE A 409 -1.13 0.38 -7.81
CA ILE A 409 -0.23 -0.40 -6.94
C ILE A 409 -0.85 -1.23 -5.81
N SER A 410 -0.50 -2.52 -5.90
CA SER A 410 -0.01 -3.29 -4.76
C SER A 410 1.28 -3.99 -5.19
N SER A 411 2.43 -3.57 -4.67
CA SER A 411 3.56 -4.48 -4.63
C SER A 411 4.44 -4.17 -3.45
N LEU A 412 4.46 -5.10 -2.50
CA LEU A 412 5.55 -5.21 -1.56
C LEU A 412 6.82 -5.44 -2.35
N ASP A 413 7.74 -4.49 -2.26
CA ASP A 413 9.12 -4.74 -2.64
C ASP A 413 9.94 -4.96 -1.38
N PHE A 414 10.62 -6.10 -1.34
CA PHE A 414 11.53 -6.51 -0.27
C PHE A 414 12.99 -6.36 -0.72
N SER A 415 13.24 -5.74 -1.88
CA SER A 415 14.55 -5.78 -2.53
C SER A 415 15.66 -5.17 -1.67
N ASN A 416 15.37 -4.17 -0.82
CA ASN A 416 16.36 -3.55 0.08
C ASN A 416 15.78 -2.76 1.27
N ASN A 417 14.49 -2.41 1.26
CA ASN A 417 13.69 -1.86 2.36
C ASN A 417 12.23 -2.24 2.10
N VAL A 418 11.41 -2.43 3.14
CA VAL A 418 9.99 -2.82 2.93
C VAL A 418 9.17 -1.57 2.67
N ILE A 419 8.88 -1.31 1.40
CA ILE A 419 7.85 -0.35 0.99
C ILE A 419 6.54 -1.14 0.87
N MET A 420 5.53 -0.74 1.64
CA MET A 420 4.26 -1.45 1.69
C MET A 420 3.32 -1.04 0.55
N ILE A 421 3.28 0.26 0.24
CA ILE A 421 2.44 0.86 -0.81
C ILE A 421 3.26 1.87 -1.62
N GLY A 422 3.05 1.87 -2.93
CA GLY A 422 3.45 2.97 -3.80
C GLY A 422 2.27 3.46 -4.63
N ALA A 423 2.40 4.54 -5.40
CA ALA A 423 1.51 4.85 -6.53
C ALA A 423 2.33 5.46 -7.68
N LEU A 424 1.84 5.34 -8.90
CA LEU A 424 2.46 5.92 -10.08
C LEU A 424 1.40 6.74 -10.81
N GLY A 425 1.67 8.02 -11.02
CA GLY A 425 0.85 8.91 -11.84
C GLY A 425 1.08 8.70 -13.33
N GLY A 426 -0.03 8.59 -14.08
CA GLY A 426 -0.06 8.71 -15.53
C GLY A 426 -0.58 10.07 -15.99
N LYS A 427 -0.94 10.16 -17.27
CA LYS A 427 -1.52 11.37 -17.87
C LYS A 427 -2.97 11.60 -17.41
N ASP A 428 -3.69 10.54 -17.12
CA ASP A 428 -5.03 10.51 -16.50
C ASP A 428 -5.18 11.43 -15.28
N MET A 429 -4.14 11.52 -14.44
CA MET A 429 -4.12 12.44 -13.29
C MET A 429 -4.36 13.91 -13.70
N TYR A 430 -3.97 14.31 -14.91
CA TYR A 430 -4.02 15.68 -15.43
C TYR A 430 -5.19 15.94 -16.39
N ASP A 431 -5.76 14.91 -17.02
CA ASP A 431 -6.67 15.07 -18.17
C ASP A 431 -7.99 15.78 -17.83
N LEU A 432 -8.44 15.68 -16.57
CA LEU A 432 -9.77 16.13 -16.16
C LEU A 432 -9.77 17.45 -15.38
N GLU A 433 -8.62 18.11 -15.20
CA GLU A 433 -8.52 19.39 -14.48
C GLU A 433 -9.34 20.52 -15.12
N GLY A 434 -9.65 20.44 -16.41
CA GLY A 434 -10.45 21.44 -17.12
C GLY A 434 -11.94 21.47 -16.74
N GLY A 435 -12.44 20.45 -16.03
CA GLY A 435 -13.84 20.37 -15.63
C GLY A 435 -14.08 19.76 -14.24
N ILE A 436 -13.10 19.05 -13.67
CA ILE A 436 -13.21 18.40 -12.37
C ILE A 436 -12.33 19.13 -11.35
N VAL A 437 -12.97 19.72 -10.35
CA VAL A 437 -12.29 20.46 -9.28
C VAL A 437 -11.49 19.47 -8.44
N GLY A 438 -10.17 19.69 -8.38
CA GLY A 438 -9.28 18.85 -7.60
C GLY A 438 -8.93 17.49 -8.22
N ALA A 439 -9.09 17.33 -9.54
CA ALA A 439 -8.90 16.05 -10.24
C ALA A 439 -7.60 15.32 -9.85
N ARG A 440 -6.46 16.03 -9.78
CA ARG A 440 -5.15 15.45 -9.43
C ARG A 440 -5.13 14.83 -8.03
N TRP A 441 -5.60 15.56 -7.02
CA TRP A 441 -5.58 15.06 -5.65
C TRP A 441 -6.62 13.97 -5.45
N LYS A 442 -7.78 14.05 -6.13
CA LYS A 442 -8.80 13.01 -6.06
C LYS A 442 -8.34 11.70 -6.69
N TRP A 443 -7.63 11.78 -7.83
CA TRP A 443 -6.94 10.63 -8.40
C TRP A 443 -5.96 10.02 -7.39
N MET A 444 -5.08 10.83 -6.79
CA MET A 444 -4.10 10.32 -5.83
C MET A 444 -4.75 9.76 -4.55
N ALA A 445 -5.88 10.32 -4.13
CA ALA A 445 -6.67 9.80 -3.01
C ALA A 445 -7.33 8.46 -3.35
N HIS A 446 -7.96 8.31 -4.52
CA HIS A 446 -8.51 7.04 -4.98
C HIS A 446 -7.44 5.94 -4.98
N GLU A 447 -6.31 6.26 -5.60
CA GLU A 447 -5.13 5.41 -5.65
C GLU A 447 -4.62 4.99 -4.26
N THR A 448 -4.60 5.94 -3.32
CA THR A 448 -4.24 5.66 -1.93
C THR A 448 -5.26 4.74 -1.24
N GLY A 449 -6.52 4.74 -1.69
CA GLY A 449 -7.61 3.93 -1.15
C GLY A 449 -7.37 2.43 -1.32
N HIS A 450 -6.79 2.02 -2.45
CA HIS A 450 -6.32 0.65 -2.63
C HIS A 450 -5.22 0.26 -1.62
N GLY A 451 -4.39 1.22 -1.20
CA GLY A 451 -3.40 1.04 -0.13
C GLY A 451 -4.01 0.83 1.25
N PHE A 452 -5.22 1.34 1.49
CA PHE A 452 -6.03 1.01 2.68
C PHE A 452 -6.81 -0.30 2.54
N GLY A 453 -6.83 -0.89 1.34
CA GLY A 453 -7.49 -2.15 1.04
C GLY A 453 -8.93 -2.00 0.56
N PHE A 454 -9.31 -0.85 -0.02
CA PHE A 454 -10.60 -0.64 -0.68
C PHE A 454 -10.60 -1.15 -2.13
N PHE A 455 -11.74 -1.69 -2.57
CA PHE A 455 -11.95 -2.05 -3.97
C PHE A 455 -12.38 -0.84 -4.79
N ASP A 456 -12.20 -0.93 -6.11
CA ASP A 456 -13.04 -0.19 -7.05
C ASP A 456 -14.51 -0.61 -6.85
N GLU A 457 -15.38 0.37 -6.69
CA GLU A 457 -16.80 0.18 -6.37
C GLU A 457 -17.71 0.26 -7.62
N ASP A 458 -17.13 0.12 -8.80
CA ASP A 458 -17.80 0.00 -10.09
C ASP A 458 -17.64 -1.42 -10.71
N LEU A 459 -18.23 -1.61 -11.90
CA LEU A 459 -18.12 -2.86 -12.65
C LEU A 459 -17.22 -2.65 -13.87
N ASN A 460 -16.01 -3.21 -13.81
CA ASN A 460 -15.00 -3.19 -14.88
C ASN A 460 -14.70 -1.80 -15.48
N HIS A 461 -14.92 -0.71 -14.74
CA HIS A 461 -14.92 0.65 -15.30
C HIS A 461 -15.83 0.88 -16.52
N ALA A 462 -16.78 -0.04 -16.73
CA ALA A 462 -17.68 -0.05 -17.87
C ALA A 462 -19.09 0.40 -17.47
N SER A 463 -19.49 0.14 -16.23
CA SER A 463 -20.79 0.56 -15.71
C SER A 463 -20.74 0.78 -14.20
N GLN A 464 -21.58 1.70 -13.73
CA GLN A 464 -21.72 2.00 -12.32
C GLN A 464 -22.48 0.90 -11.58
N SER A 465 -22.05 0.57 -10.35
CA SER A 465 -22.78 -0.29 -9.42
C SER A 465 -23.12 0.45 -8.12
N LEU A 466 -22.15 1.11 -7.49
CA LEU A 466 -22.44 2.07 -6.42
C LEU A 466 -22.95 3.40 -7.00
N GLY A 467 -22.39 3.86 -8.12
CA GLY A 467 -22.65 5.20 -8.66
C GLY A 467 -21.67 6.23 -8.09
N PHE A 468 -21.81 7.50 -8.46
CA PHE A 468 -20.88 8.57 -8.08
C PHE A 468 -21.08 9.02 -6.61
N TRP A 469 -21.06 8.07 -5.68
CA TRP A 469 -21.30 8.24 -4.24
C TRP A 469 -20.05 8.04 -3.38
N GLY A 470 -18.89 7.85 -4.00
CA GLY A 470 -17.63 7.66 -3.29
C GLY A 470 -16.43 7.77 -4.22
N ILE A 471 -15.29 8.16 -3.68
CA ILE A 471 -14.06 8.33 -4.47
C ILE A 471 -13.58 7.01 -5.10
N MET A 472 -13.90 5.87 -4.48
CA MET A 472 -13.56 4.53 -4.97
C MET A 472 -14.51 4.04 -6.06
N ALA A 473 -15.68 4.66 -6.22
CA ALA A 473 -16.58 4.43 -7.34
C ALA A 473 -16.29 5.36 -8.52
N MET A 474 -15.99 6.64 -8.24
CA MET A 474 -15.63 7.63 -9.25
C MET A 474 -14.79 8.76 -8.64
N SER A 475 -13.48 8.68 -8.83
CA SER A 475 -12.53 9.70 -8.32
C SER A 475 -12.72 11.07 -8.95
N TRP A 476 -13.29 11.13 -10.16
CA TRP A 476 -13.49 12.39 -10.90
C TRP A 476 -14.91 12.95 -10.83
N SER A 477 -15.63 12.70 -9.74
CA SER A 477 -16.90 13.37 -9.44
C SER A 477 -16.67 14.80 -8.91
N ASN A 478 -17.51 15.75 -9.32
CA ASN A 478 -17.61 17.07 -8.68
C ASN A 478 -18.65 17.10 -7.55
N ASN A 479 -19.43 16.03 -7.39
CA ASN A 479 -20.54 15.97 -6.45
C ASN A 479 -20.13 15.17 -5.19
N ALA A 480 -20.70 13.98 -4.98
CA ALA A 480 -20.31 13.12 -3.87
C ALA A 480 -18.97 12.42 -4.15
N ILE A 481 -18.09 12.41 -3.14
CA ILE A 481 -16.77 11.80 -3.15
C ILE A 481 -16.37 11.15 -1.83
N GLU A 482 -17.09 11.43 -0.72
CA GLU A 482 -16.76 10.84 0.56
C GLU A 482 -17.01 9.32 0.59
N LEU A 483 -16.17 8.59 1.32
CA LEU A 483 -16.28 7.16 1.52
C LEU A 483 -17.56 6.81 2.27
N GLY A 484 -18.26 5.78 1.81
CA GLY A 484 -19.46 5.25 2.45
C GLY A 484 -19.18 4.61 3.82
N ALA A 485 -20.23 4.38 4.58
CA ALA A 485 -20.19 3.86 5.94
C ALA A 485 -19.52 2.49 6.04
N TRP A 486 -19.71 1.62 5.03
CA TRP A 486 -19.08 0.30 5.00
C TRP A 486 -17.55 0.37 4.98
N ASP A 487 -16.99 1.19 4.10
CA ASP A 487 -15.53 1.38 3.98
C ASP A 487 -14.94 1.97 5.27
N ARG A 488 -15.61 3.00 5.82
CA ARG A 488 -15.22 3.58 7.11
C ARG A 488 -15.28 2.56 8.24
N TYR A 489 -16.25 1.64 8.21
CA TYR A 489 -16.44 0.61 9.23
C TYR A 489 -15.38 -0.49 9.15
N ILE A 490 -15.01 -0.94 7.95
CA ILE A 490 -13.90 -1.89 7.75
C ILE A 490 -12.58 -1.31 8.27
N GLN A 491 -12.32 -0.02 8.03
CA GLN A 491 -11.12 0.65 8.56
C GLN A 491 -11.15 0.86 10.08
N GLY A 492 -12.33 0.79 10.70
CA GLY A 492 -12.53 1.16 12.10
C GLY A 492 -12.57 2.66 12.34
N TRP A 493 -12.72 3.46 11.28
CA TRP A 493 -12.99 4.90 11.38
C TRP A 493 -14.41 5.14 11.86
N LEU A 494 -15.38 4.36 11.37
CA LEU A 494 -16.74 4.34 11.90
C LEU A 494 -16.80 3.34 13.07
N ALA A 495 -16.99 3.85 14.29
CA ALA A 495 -17.04 3.01 15.48
C ALA A 495 -18.27 2.09 15.49
N GLN A 496 -18.14 0.91 16.10
CA GLN A 496 -19.27 -0.02 16.25
C GLN A 496 -20.49 0.62 16.92
N SER A 497 -20.29 1.52 17.88
CA SER A 497 -21.37 2.23 18.57
C SER A 497 -22.19 3.15 17.65
N GLN A 498 -21.66 3.50 16.48
CA GLN A 498 -22.32 4.34 15.48
C GLN A 498 -22.97 3.53 14.35
N VAL A 499 -22.83 2.20 14.39
CA VAL A 499 -23.49 1.26 13.48
C VAL A 499 -24.64 0.60 14.20
N ASN A 500 -25.87 0.91 13.82
CA ASN A 500 -27.04 0.17 14.27
C ASN A 500 -27.14 -1.13 13.48
N CYS A 501 -26.59 -2.21 14.03
CA CYS A 501 -26.63 -3.52 13.41
C CYS A 501 -27.93 -4.25 13.76
N ILE A 502 -28.76 -4.54 12.75
CA ILE A 502 -30.06 -5.20 12.93
C ILE A 502 -30.00 -6.59 12.32
N SER A 503 -30.32 -7.63 13.09
CA SER A 503 -30.49 -8.98 12.56
C SER A 503 -31.83 -9.11 11.82
N LEU A 504 -31.85 -9.83 10.69
CA LEU A 504 -33.10 -10.18 9.99
C LEU A 504 -34.10 -10.92 10.87
N SER A 505 -33.63 -11.67 11.87
CA SER A 505 -34.49 -12.37 12.84
C SER A 505 -35.30 -11.40 13.71
N ASP A 506 -34.76 -10.20 13.95
CA ASP A 506 -35.30 -9.25 14.92
C ASP A 506 -36.31 -8.30 14.27
N LEU A 507 -36.35 -8.27 12.93
CA LEU A 507 -37.33 -7.54 12.16
C LEU A 507 -38.67 -8.28 12.07
N ASN A 508 -39.76 -7.54 12.28
CA ASN A 508 -41.14 -7.96 12.07
C ASN A 508 -41.88 -6.88 11.24
N SER A 509 -43.19 -7.04 11.04
CA SER A 509 -44.00 -6.09 10.27
C SER A 509 -44.26 -4.75 10.99
N GLU A 510 -44.15 -4.69 12.33
CA GLU A 510 -44.24 -3.43 13.08
C GLU A 510 -43.06 -2.52 12.76
N GLY A 511 -41.88 -3.11 12.60
CA GLY A 511 -40.64 -2.45 12.21
C GLY A 511 -39.96 -1.66 13.33
N LEU A 512 -38.71 -1.27 13.07
CA LEU A 512 -37.88 -0.47 13.96
C LEU A 512 -37.69 0.91 13.35
N ILE A 513 -37.89 1.95 14.14
CA ILE A 513 -37.61 3.34 13.73
C ILE A 513 -36.24 3.72 14.27
N SER A 514 -35.39 4.24 13.41
CA SER A 514 -34.05 4.68 13.74
C SER A 514 -33.77 6.02 13.10
N LYS A 515 -33.03 6.86 13.82
CA LYS A 515 -32.53 8.12 13.29
C LYS A 515 -31.04 7.96 12.99
N ILE A 516 -30.63 8.39 11.81
CA ILE A 516 -29.22 8.39 11.41
C ILE A 516 -28.74 9.81 11.12
N SER A 517 -27.57 10.15 11.64
CA SER A 517 -26.87 11.39 11.31
C SER A 517 -26.08 11.21 10.01
N PRO A 518 -25.96 12.24 9.15
CA PRO A 518 -25.12 12.18 7.95
C PRO A 518 -23.74 11.61 8.23
N VAL A 519 -23.28 10.74 7.33
CA VAL A 519 -22.01 10.01 7.51
C VAL A 519 -20.82 10.95 7.63
N VAL A 520 -20.89 12.14 7.02
CA VAL A 520 -19.81 13.14 7.01
C VAL A 520 -19.59 13.83 8.36
N ARG A 521 -20.58 13.83 9.26
CA ARG A 521 -20.49 14.59 10.52
C ARG A 521 -19.65 13.88 11.58
N GLN A 522 -18.80 14.61 12.28
CA GLN A 522 -18.00 14.12 13.42
C GLN A 522 -18.77 14.15 14.75
N ASP A 523 -20.02 13.70 14.76
CA ASP A 523 -20.80 13.48 15.98
C ASP A 523 -20.73 12.01 16.44
N LYS A 524 -21.31 11.71 17.60
CA LYS A 524 -21.36 10.36 18.17
C LYS A 524 -22.64 9.61 17.85
N ASP A 525 -23.52 10.20 17.04
CA ASP A 525 -24.81 9.61 16.73
C ASP A 525 -24.63 8.41 15.79
N VAL A 526 -25.68 7.60 15.69
CA VAL A 526 -25.74 6.50 14.73
C VAL A 526 -25.61 7.08 13.32
N LYS A 527 -24.69 6.53 12.51
CA LYS A 527 -24.41 6.98 11.14
C LYS A 527 -25.01 6.07 10.08
N SER A 528 -25.11 4.79 10.40
CA SER A 528 -25.57 3.79 9.46
C SER A 528 -26.38 2.72 10.16
N ILE A 529 -27.39 2.24 9.46
CA ILE A 529 -28.09 1.01 9.81
C ILE A 529 -27.59 -0.07 8.84
N MET A 530 -27.17 -1.21 9.40
CA MET A 530 -26.67 -2.32 8.61
C MET A 530 -27.47 -3.59 8.93
N VAL A 531 -27.86 -4.32 7.88
CA VAL A 531 -28.66 -5.55 8.00
C VAL A 531 -27.97 -6.67 7.25
N PRO A 532 -27.39 -7.68 7.93
CA PRO A 532 -26.86 -8.87 7.27
C PRO A 532 -27.98 -9.60 6.54
N LEU A 533 -27.94 -9.61 5.20
CA LEU A 533 -28.93 -10.29 4.35
C LEU A 533 -28.62 -11.78 4.23
N SER A 534 -27.33 -12.12 4.25
CA SER A 534 -26.81 -13.49 4.28
C SER A 534 -25.45 -13.53 4.97
N ALA A 535 -24.77 -14.68 4.98
CA ALA A 535 -23.40 -14.80 5.47
C ALA A 535 -22.37 -14.01 4.63
N SER A 536 -22.73 -13.61 3.40
CA SER A 536 -21.84 -12.94 2.46
C SER A 536 -22.39 -11.63 1.91
N LYS A 537 -23.61 -11.21 2.29
CA LYS A 537 -24.23 -10.00 1.74
C LYS A 537 -24.84 -9.18 2.85
N ILE A 538 -24.60 -7.87 2.83
CA ILE A 538 -25.11 -6.92 3.81
C ILE A 538 -25.80 -5.75 3.12
N LEU A 539 -26.90 -5.29 3.71
CA LEU A 539 -27.56 -4.03 3.35
C LEU A 539 -26.99 -2.90 4.20
N VAL A 540 -26.63 -1.80 3.57
CA VAL A 540 -26.11 -0.60 4.21
C VAL A 540 -27.04 0.57 3.89
N ILE A 541 -27.42 1.29 4.93
CA ILE A 541 -28.31 2.44 4.87
C ILE A 541 -27.59 3.61 5.53
N GLU A 542 -27.40 4.71 4.81
CA GLU A 542 -26.68 5.89 5.30
C GLU A 542 -27.33 7.19 4.82
N SER A 543 -27.11 8.26 5.55
CA SER A 543 -27.58 9.61 5.20
C SER A 543 -26.48 10.37 4.46
N ARG A 544 -26.82 10.92 3.29
CA ARG A 544 -25.95 11.72 2.41
C ARG A 544 -26.57 13.10 2.19
N LYS A 545 -25.82 14.14 2.54
CA LYS A 545 -26.21 15.55 2.46
C LYS A 545 -25.06 16.39 1.91
N ASN A 546 -25.35 17.61 1.45
CA ASN A 546 -24.36 18.57 0.96
C ASN A 546 -23.55 19.18 2.12
N GLU A 547 -22.68 18.37 2.71
CA GLU A 547 -21.89 18.67 3.88
C GLU A 547 -20.49 18.04 3.76
N GLY A 548 -19.51 18.57 4.47
CA GLY A 548 -18.14 18.06 4.41
C GLY A 548 -17.49 18.31 3.06
N LEU A 549 -17.01 17.24 2.42
CA LEU A 549 -16.39 17.24 1.09
C LEU A 549 -17.38 16.83 -0.02
N ASP A 550 -18.56 16.33 0.35
CA ASP A 550 -19.63 16.02 -0.60
C ASP A 550 -20.29 17.33 -1.08
N ILE A 551 -20.46 17.45 -2.40
CA ILE A 551 -21.23 18.54 -3.03
C ILE A 551 -22.48 17.94 -3.66
N ILE A 552 -23.54 17.75 -2.88
CA ILE A 552 -24.76 17.06 -3.33
C ILE A 552 -25.85 18.10 -3.67
N PRO A 553 -26.51 18.04 -4.85
CA PRO A 553 -27.67 18.87 -5.12
C PRO A 553 -28.79 18.64 -4.10
N ALA A 554 -29.51 19.70 -3.72
CA ALA A 554 -30.54 19.62 -2.66
C ALA A 554 -31.65 18.59 -2.95
N ASP A 555 -31.95 18.34 -4.23
CA ASP A 555 -32.93 17.36 -4.71
C ASP A 555 -32.35 15.95 -4.88
N HIS A 556 -31.07 15.74 -4.56
CA HIS A 556 -30.39 14.45 -4.52
C HIS A 556 -29.94 14.06 -3.10
N GLU A 557 -30.08 14.95 -2.10
CA GLU A 557 -29.82 14.60 -0.71
C GLU A 557 -30.85 13.60 -0.17
N GLY A 558 -30.40 12.67 0.68
CA GLY A 558 -31.32 11.74 1.32
C GLY A 558 -30.63 10.52 1.88
N VAL A 559 -31.38 9.42 1.89
CA VAL A 559 -30.90 8.13 2.42
C VAL A 559 -30.41 7.27 1.27
N LEU A 560 -29.09 7.07 1.18
CA LEU A 560 -28.48 6.15 0.24
C LEU A 560 -28.60 4.73 0.78
N ILE A 561 -29.06 3.82 -0.06
CA ILE A 561 -29.22 2.39 0.26
C ILE A 561 -28.40 1.60 -0.75
N TYR A 562 -27.53 0.73 -0.27
CA TYR A 562 -26.73 -0.14 -1.12
C TYR A 562 -26.45 -1.47 -0.44
N THR A 563 -26.17 -2.50 -1.23
CA THR A 563 -25.70 -3.79 -0.70
C THR A 563 -24.22 -3.97 -0.94
N VAL A 564 -23.53 -4.66 -0.03
CA VAL A 564 -22.15 -5.09 -0.23
C VAL A 564 -22.06 -6.62 -0.21
N ASP A 565 -21.42 -7.21 -1.23
CA ASP A 565 -21.25 -8.64 -1.41
C ASP A 565 -19.79 -9.07 -1.18
N MET A 566 -19.56 -9.82 -0.12
CA MET A 566 -18.25 -10.30 0.34
C MET A 566 -17.62 -11.33 -0.61
N THR A 567 -18.33 -11.76 -1.66
CA THR A 567 -17.84 -12.71 -2.68
C THR A 567 -17.39 -12.01 -3.96
N LYS A 568 -17.61 -10.70 -4.09
CA LYS A 568 -17.24 -9.91 -5.26
C LYS A 568 -15.94 -9.15 -4.98
N GLY A 569 -14.91 -9.45 -5.76
CA GLY A 569 -13.62 -8.76 -5.67
C GLY A 569 -13.58 -7.44 -6.45
N GLN A 570 -12.37 -6.90 -6.56
CA GLN A 570 -12.01 -5.72 -7.36
C GLN A 570 -12.75 -5.69 -8.69
N LEU A 571 -13.37 -4.55 -9.02
CA LEU A 571 -14.13 -4.31 -10.26
C LEU A 571 -15.30 -5.27 -10.49
N GLY A 572 -15.70 -6.05 -9.49
CA GLY A 572 -16.76 -7.06 -9.58
C GLY A 572 -18.16 -6.52 -9.33
N GLY A 573 -18.33 -5.21 -9.11
CA GLY A 573 -19.59 -4.60 -8.72
C GLY A 573 -20.07 -5.08 -7.34
N GLY A 574 -19.16 -5.20 -6.37
CA GLY A 574 -19.47 -5.71 -5.03
C GLY A 574 -20.36 -4.77 -4.21
N TYR A 575 -20.45 -3.51 -4.60
CA TYR A 575 -21.28 -2.47 -4.00
C TYR A 575 -22.38 -2.11 -4.98
N GLU A 576 -23.64 -2.31 -4.61
CA GLU A 576 -24.77 -2.14 -5.52
C GLU A 576 -25.86 -1.26 -4.91
N THR A 577 -26.06 -0.08 -5.49
CA THR A 577 -27.06 0.89 -5.05
C THR A 577 -28.48 0.42 -5.36
N GLN A 578 -29.30 0.45 -4.32
CA GLN A 578 -30.73 0.14 -4.34
C GLN A 578 -31.49 1.44 -4.54
N ARG A 579 -31.78 1.73 -5.81
CA ARG A 579 -32.16 3.07 -6.25
C ARG A 579 -33.59 3.42 -5.85
N ARG A 580 -33.82 4.71 -5.59
CA ARG A 580 -35.15 5.31 -5.51
C ARG A 580 -35.98 4.97 -6.74
N ILE A 581 -37.28 4.72 -6.54
CA ILE A 581 -38.21 4.53 -7.66
C ILE A 581 -38.25 5.82 -8.49
N GLY A 582 -37.96 5.71 -9.79
CA GLY A 582 -37.91 6.86 -10.69
C GLY A 582 -36.51 7.44 -10.92
N THR A 583 -35.45 6.86 -10.33
CA THR A 583 -34.06 7.16 -10.69
C THR A 583 -33.83 6.96 -12.19
N THR A 584 -33.28 7.98 -12.84
CA THR A 584 -32.97 7.96 -14.29
C THR A 584 -31.54 8.34 -14.59
N ASN A 585 -30.81 8.95 -13.65
CA ASN A 585 -29.42 9.32 -13.89
C ASN A 585 -28.54 8.06 -14.02
N PRO A 586 -27.79 7.89 -15.14
CA PRO A 586 -26.91 6.73 -15.32
C PRO A 586 -25.77 6.64 -14.28
N THR A 587 -25.44 7.72 -13.58
CA THR A 587 -24.43 7.75 -12.50
C THR A 587 -25.01 7.47 -11.11
N PHE A 588 -26.33 7.29 -11.02
CA PHE A 588 -27.11 7.06 -9.80
C PHE A 588 -27.06 8.19 -8.78
N GLU A 589 -26.65 9.39 -9.16
CA GLU A 589 -26.61 10.55 -8.25
C GLU A 589 -28.02 10.97 -7.76
N ASP A 590 -29.09 10.54 -8.42
CA ASP A 590 -30.50 10.74 -8.02
C ASP A 590 -31.10 9.50 -7.33
N ALA A 591 -30.27 8.59 -6.79
CA ALA A 591 -30.70 7.32 -6.23
C ALA A 591 -31.09 7.35 -4.75
N ALA A 592 -30.71 8.38 -3.99
CA ALA A 592 -31.02 8.49 -2.57
C ALA A 592 -32.54 8.63 -2.35
N LEU A 593 -33.06 7.98 -1.31
CA LEU A 593 -34.49 8.05 -0.96
C LEU A 593 -34.81 9.34 -0.20
N HIS A 594 -35.96 9.93 -0.51
CA HIS A 594 -36.52 11.10 0.15
C HIS A 594 -37.62 10.73 1.14
N ALA A 595 -38.03 11.70 1.97
CA ALA A 595 -39.15 11.52 2.88
C ALA A 595 -40.43 11.08 2.13
N GLY A 596 -41.02 9.97 2.60
CA GLY A 596 -42.18 9.31 2.00
C GLY A 596 -41.82 8.17 1.03
N ASP A 597 -40.57 8.06 0.59
CA ASP A 597 -40.15 6.97 -0.28
C ASP A 597 -39.99 5.65 0.49
N SER A 598 -40.22 4.55 -0.23
CA SER A 598 -39.98 3.20 0.29
C SER A 598 -39.51 2.25 -0.81
N ILE A 599 -38.59 1.36 -0.44
CA ILE A 599 -38.16 0.22 -1.26
C ILE A 599 -38.09 -1.05 -0.41
N THR A 600 -38.10 -2.20 -1.07
CA THR A 600 -37.85 -3.49 -0.44
C THR A 600 -36.63 -4.14 -1.07
N VAL A 601 -35.64 -4.48 -0.25
CA VAL A 601 -34.39 -5.12 -0.66
C VAL A 601 -34.30 -6.46 0.04
N GLU A 602 -34.34 -7.56 -0.72
CA GLU A 602 -34.16 -8.94 -0.23
C GLU A 602 -34.97 -9.27 1.05
N GLY A 603 -36.22 -8.81 1.12
CA GLY A 603 -37.12 -9.07 2.25
C GLY A 603 -37.01 -8.09 3.42
N VAL A 604 -36.28 -6.99 3.24
CA VAL A 604 -36.24 -5.84 4.17
C VAL A 604 -36.94 -4.66 3.52
N LYS A 605 -38.02 -4.17 4.12
CA LYS A 605 -38.68 -2.94 3.70
C LYS A 605 -38.04 -1.75 4.41
N ILE A 606 -37.67 -0.73 3.65
CA ILE A 606 -37.09 0.52 4.14
C ILE A 606 -38.04 1.66 3.78
N GLU A 607 -38.39 2.49 4.75
CA GLU A 607 -39.25 3.67 4.59
C GLU A 607 -38.53 4.89 5.17
N VAL A 608 -38.32 5.92 4.37
CA VAL A 608 -37.76 7.19 4.87
C VAL A 608 -38.92 8.03 5.38
N LEU A 609 -39.00 8.23 6.69
CA LEU A 609 -40.10 8.95 7.33
C LEU A 609 -39.89 10.47 7.28
N ALA A 610 -38.65 10.91 7.47
CA ALA A 610 -38.29 12.32 7.46
C ALA A 610 -36.82 12.52 7.07
N LEU A 611 -36.56 13.60 6.33
CA LEU A 611 -35.22 14.14 6.12
C LEU A 611 -35.11 15.44 6.91
N ASP A 612 -34.26 15.49 7.93
CA ASP A 612 -34.11 16.67 8.79
C ASP A 612 -32.65 17.12 8.86
N ILE A 613 -32.46 18.40 9.20
CA ILE A 613 -31.11 18.95 9.45
C ILE A 613 -30.40 18.23 10.60
N SER A 614 -31.14 17.66 11.54
CA SER A 614 -30.58 16.93 12.68
C SER A 614 -30.33 15.44 12.40
N GLY A 615 -30.55 14.97 11.17
CA GLY A 615 -30.45 13.57 10.77
C GLY A 615 -31.79 13.02 10.26
N ASP A 616 -31.72 11.91 9.54
CA ASP A 616 -32.85 11.33 8.80
C ASP A 616 -33.50 10.20 9.60
N THR A 617 -34.82 10.15 9.59
CA THR A 617 -35.60 9.14 10.33
C THR A 617 -36.11 8.08 9.38
N ILE A 618 -35.77 6.83 9.67
CA ILE A 618 -36.02 5.68 8.80
C ILE A 618 -36.76 4.61 9.59
N LYS A 619 -37.71 3.94 8.96
CA LYS A 619 -38.35 2.74 9.47
C LYS A 619 -37.89 1.53 8.65
N ILE A 620 -37.49 0.47 9.35
CA ILE A 620 -37.08 -0.79 8.75
C ILE A 620 -38.00 -1.89 9.26
N SER A 621 -38.61 -2.67 8.37
CA SER A 621 -39.53 -3.74 8.73
C SER A 621 -39.38 -4.95 7.79
N LYS A 622 -40.09 -6.02 8.11
CA LYS A 622 -40.44 -7.02 7.09
C LYS A 622 -41.62 -6.51 6.24
N PRO A 623 -41.66 -6.82 4.93
CA PRO A 623 -42.76 -6.48 4.03
C PRO A 623 -44.14 -6.97 4.48
#